data_AF-A0A257JJL2-F1
#
_entry.id   AF-A0A257JJL2-F1
#
_cell.length_a   1.000
_cell.length_b   1.000
_cell.length_c   1.000
_cell.angle_alpha   90.00
_cell.angle_beta   90.00
_cell.angle_gamma   90.00
#
_symmetry.space_group_name_H-M   'P 1'
#
loop_
_entity.id
_entity.type
_entity.pdbx_description
1 polymer ?
#
loop_
_entity_poly.entity_id
_entity_poly.type
_entity_poly.pdbx_seq_one_letter_code
_entity_poly.pdbx_strand_id
1 'polypeptide(L)'
;MPSAARALETAGVAASAVTGSGKDGRITKGDALAAVAALAAAPAPVVAAPSAPRALGAREERVKMTRLRQTIARRLKDAQNTAAMLTTFNEVDMTNVMAVRNKYKDIFEKKHGAKLGFMSFFVKACLVALKDVPAVNAEIDGTDIIYKNFYDIGVAVGTEKGLVVPVLRHAEDLGLAGIEKGIADLGKKARDGALSIDDMQGGTFTISNGGVYGSLMSTPILNAPQSGILGMHKIQDRPMVVGGQIVVRPMMYLALSYDHRIVDGKEAVTFLVRVKECLEDPERMLLDI
;
A
#
# COMPACT_ATOMS: atom_id res chain seq x y z
N MET A 1 -24.61 -47.49 7.19
CA MET A 1 -24.42 -48.23 5.93
C MET A 1 -23.35 -47.53 5.11
N PRO A 2 -22.29 -48.22 4.64
CA PRO A 2 -21.18 -47.57 3.92
C PRO A 2 -21.63 -46.78 2.68
N SER A 3 -22.63 -47.29 1.97
CA SER A 3 -23.20 -46.64 0.78
C SER A 3 -23.99 -45.36 1.08
N ALA A 4 -24.58 -45.23 2.28
CA ALA A 4 -25.30 -44.03 2.70
C ALA A 4 -24.33 -42.95 3.20
N ALA A 5 -23.31 -43.35 3.97
CA ALA A 5 -22.24 -42.46 4.42
C ALA A 5 -21.50 -41.83 3.24
N ARG A 6 -21.09 -42.64 2.25
CA ARG A 6 -20.40 -42.15 1.05
C ARG A 6 -21.24 -41.17 0.24
N ALA A 7 -22.56 -41.39 0.14
CA ALA A 7 -23.47 -40.50 -0.57
C ALA A 7 -23.64 -39.13 0.12
N LEU A 8 -23.71 -39.12 1.46
CA LEU A 8 -23.79 -37.90 2.25
C LEU A 8 -22.47 -37.11 2.25
N GLU A 9 -21.34 -37.81 2.37
CA GLU A 9 -20.00 -37.22 2.34
C GLU A 9 -19.70 -36.56 0.99
N THR A 10 -20.02 -37.24 -0.13
CA THR A 10 -19.83 -36.68 -1.48
C THR A 10 -20.67 -35.41 -1.70
N ALA A 11 -21.81 -35.28 -1.02
CA ALA A 11 -22.71 -34.14 -1.13
C ALA A 11 -22.52 -33.08 -0.02
N GLY A 12 -21.56 -33.26 0.89
CA GLY A 12 -21.31 -32.33 2.00
C GLY A 12 -22.43 -32.25 3.03
N VAL A 13 -23.28 -33.27 3.13
CA VAL A 13 -24.42 -33.30 4.06
C VAL A 13 -24.03 -34.02 5.35
N ALA A 14 -24.15 -33.34 6.49
CA ALA A 14 -23.88 -33.95 7.78
C ALA A 14 -24.88 -35.08 8.08
N ALA A 15 -24.39 -36.25 8.50
CA ALA A 15 -25.25 -37.39 8.83
C ALA A 15 -26.23 -37.09 9.98
N SER A 16 -25.88 -36.16 10.87
CA SER A 16 -26.76 -35.67 11.95
C SER A 16 -27.97 -34.88 11.45
N ALA A 17 -27.98 -34.43 10.20
CA ALA A 17 -29.07 -33.68 9.58
C ALA A 17 -30.07 -34.58 8.83
N VAL A 18 -29.88 -35.91 8.86
CA VAL A 18 -30.67 -36.87 8.09
C VAL A 18 -31.34 -37.87 9.02
N THR A 19 -32.66 -37.87 9.05
CA THR A 19 -33.45 -38.85 9.81
C THR A 19 -33.41 -40.20 9.11
N GLY A 20 -32.90 -41.24 9.79
CA GLY A 20 -32.79 -42.59 9.24
C GLY A 20 -34.08 -43.40 9.37
N SER A 21 -34.54 -43.99 8.27
CA SER A 21 -35.75 -44.84 8.23
C SER A 21 -35.47 -46.33 8.42
N GLY A 22 -34.20 -46.72 8.52
CA GLY A 22 -33.78 -48.11 8.69
C GLY A 22 -34.01 -48.64 10.11
N LYS A 23 -33.88 -49.96 10.27
CA LYS A 23 -33.94 -50.64 11.57
C LYS A 23 -32.99 -49.97 12.57
N ASP A 24 -33.49 -49.71 13.78
CA ASP A 24 -32.81 -48.98 14.86
C ASP A 24 -32.43 -47.52 14.49
N GLY A 25 -33.18 -46.87 13.58
CA GLY A 25 -32.96 -45.48 13.18
C GLY A 25 -31.76 -45.29 12.24
N ARG A 26 -31.26 -46.37 11.63
CA ARG A 26 -30.10 -46.30 10.73
C ARG A 26 -30.44 -45.56 9.44
N ILE A 27 -29.55 -44.66 9.04
CA ILE A 27 -29.63 -43.97 7.75
C ILE A 27 -29.41 -44.97 6.61
N THR A 28 -30.42 -45.13 5.77
CA THR A 28 -30.39 -45.96 4.57
C THR A 28 -29.85 -45.18 3.38
N LYS A 29 -29.54 -45.88 2.29
CA LYS A 29 -29.16 -45.22 1.03
C LYS A 29 -30.30 -44.34 0.49
N GLY A 30 -31.55 -44.72 0.73
CA GLY A 30 -32.74 -43.94 0.34
C GLY A 30 -32.81 -42.60 1.08
N ASP A 31 -32.59 -42.62 2.40
CA ASP A 31 -32.59 -41.40 3.23
C ASP A 31 -31.47 -40.45 2.82
N ALA A 32 -30.28 -40.99 2.54
CA ALA A 32 -29.14 -40.21 2.06
C ALA A 32 -29.43 -39.53 0.71
N LEU A 33 -29.98 -40.28 -0.26
CA LEU A 33 -30.31 -39.72 -1.57
C LEU A 33 -31.46 -38.70 -1.49
N ALA A 34 -32.44 -38.92 -0.61
CA ALA A 34 -33.52 -37.99 -0.37
C ALA A 34 -33.03 -36.68 0.27
N ALA A 35 -32.10 -36.75 1.23
CA ALA A 35 -31.49 -35.57 1.84
C ALA A 35 -30.64 -34.77 0.84
N VAL A 36 -29.89 -35.46 -0.03
CA VAL A 36 -29.12 -34.81 -1.10
C VAL A 36 -30.03 -34.16 -2.14
N ALA A 37 -31.12 -34.82 -2.51
CA ALA A 37 -32.13 -34.25 -3.41
C ALA A 37 -32.83 -33.04 -2.79
N ALA A 38 -33.10 -33.05 -1.48
CA ALA A 38 -33.66 -31.93 -0.75
C ALA A 38 -32.68 -30.74 -0.67
N LEU A 39 -31.37 -30.99 -0.56
CA LEU A 39 -30.34 -29.94 -0.64
C LEU A 39 -30.28 -29.30 -2.02
N ALA A 40 -30.44 -30.09 -3.09
CA ALA A 40 -30.50 -29.60 -4.46
C ALA A 40 -31.81 -28.84 -4.79
N ALA A 41 -32.88 -29.11 -4.03
CA ALA A 41 -34.16 -28.43 -4.13
C ALA A 41 -34.29 -27.22 -3.17
N ALA A 42 -33.32 -26.99 -2.29
CA ALA A 42 -33.27 -25.78 -1.48
C ALA A 42 -33.05 -24.59 -2.41
N PRO A 43 -33.81 -23.49 -2.26
CA PRO A 43 -33.61 -22.30 -3.08
C PRO A 43 -32.17 -21.82 -2.85
N ALA A 44 -31.40 -21.74 -3.95
CA ALA A 44 -30.06 -21.16 -3.92
C ALA A 44 -30.16 -19.79 -3.20
N PRO A 45 -29.20 -19.43 -2.33
CA PRO A 45 -29.20 -18.14 -1.67
C PRO A 45 -29.34 -17.07 -2.75
N VAL A 46 -30.46 -16.35 -2.68
CA VAL A 46 -30.81 -15.32 -3.66
C VAL A 46 -29.76 -14.24 -3.50
N VAL A 47 -28.77 -14.22 -4.40
CA VAL A 47 -27.85 -13.10 -4.51
C VAL A 47 -28.73 -11.90 -4.83
N ALA A 48 -28.87 -10.98 -3.87
CA ALA A 48 -29.73 -9.82 -4.01
C ALA A 48 -29.37 -9.11 -5.32
N ALA A 49 -30.35 -9.01 -6.22
CA ALA A 49 -30.19 -8.24 -7.45
C ALA A 49 -29.73 -6.81 -7.09
N PRO A 50 -28.82 -6.19 -7.88
CA PRO A 50 -28.35 -4.86 -7.57
C PRO A 50 -29.54 -3.92 -7.43
N SER A 51 -29.66 -3.28 -6.26
CA SER A 51 -30.77 -2.37 -5.97
C SER A 51 -30.85 -1.30 -7.06
N ALA A 52 -32.06 -1.07 -7.60
CA ALA A 52 -32.28 0.03 -8.53
C ALA A 52 -31.76 1.36 -7.94
N PRO A 53 -31.25 2.29 -8.77
CA PRO A 53 -30.71 3.54 -8.26
C PRO A 53 -31.76 4.29 -7.43
N ARG A 54 -31.42 4.61 -6.17
CA ARG A 54 -32.29 5.33 -5.24
C ARG A 54 -32.78 6.65 -5.85
N ALA A 55 -34.06 6.99 -5.65
CA ALA A 55 -34.60 8.31 -5.98
C ALA A 55 -33.90 9.41 -5.14
N LEU A 56 -33.65 10.57 -5.75
CA LEU A 56 -33.03 11.71 -5.05
C LEU A 56 -34.10 12.53 -4.30
N GLY A 57 -33.75 13.01 -3.11
CA GLY A 57 -34.53 14.02 -2.40
C GLY A 57 -34.31 15.43 -2.96
N ALA A 58 -35.14 16.38 -2.53
CA ALA A 58 -35.14 17.75 -3.04
C ALA A 58 -33.84 18.56 -2.80
N ARG A 59 -32.95 18.08 -1.93
CA ARG A 59 -31.64 18.68 -1.61
C ARG A 59 -30.46 17.81 -2.04
N GLU A 60 -30.70 16.84 -2.91
CA GLU A 60 -29.67 15.91 -3.36
C GLU A 60 -29.40 16.08 -4.86
N GLU A 61 -28.13 16.05 -5.22
CA GLU A 61 -27.68 16.09 -6.61
C GLU A 61 -26.97 14.79 -6.96
N ARG A 62 -27.21 14.28 -8.17
CA ARG A 62 -26.46 13.15 -8.73
C ARG A 62 -25.48 13.64 -9.78
N VAL A 63 -24.21 13.60 -9.44
CA VAL A 63 -23.11 13.85 -10.37
C VAL A 63 -22.52 12.52 -10.83
N LYS A 64 -22.44 12.31 -12.15
CA LYS A 64 -21.82 11.12 -12.71
C LYS A 64 -20.30 11.18 -12.53
N MET A 65 -19.70 10.12 -12.00
CA MET A 65 -18.24 10.01 -11.93
C MET A 65 -17.62 10.07 -13.34
N THR A 66 -16.52 10.81 -13.49
CA THR A 66 -15.71 10.79 -14.71
C THR A 66 -15.14 9.39 -14.95
N ARG A 67 -14.82 9.05 -16.20
CA ARG A 67 -14.20 7.75 -16.53
C ARG A 67 -12.90 7.52 -15.74
N LEU A 68 -12.06 8.54 -15.64
CA LEU A 68 -10.84 8.51 -14.84
C LEU A 68 -11.13 8.15 -13.38
N ARG A 69 -12.12 8.82 -12.76
CA ARG A 69 -12.48 8.55 -11.37
C ARG A 69 -13.05 7.15 -11.17
N GLN A 70 -13.81 6.62 -12.13
CA GLN A 70 -14.31 5.24 -12.09
C GLN A 70 -13.17 4.23 -12.16
N THR A 71 -12.17 4.44 -13.02
CA THR A 71 -10.98 3.57 -13.12
C THR A 71 -10.17 3.59 -11.83
N ILE A 72 -9.92 4.78 -11.26
CA ILE A 72 -9.21 4.93 -9.99
C ILE A 72 -9.97 4.20 -8.86
N ALA A 73 -11.29 4.41 -8.76
CA ALA A 73 -12.10 3.79 -7.72
C ALA A 73 -12.06 2.25 -7.79
N ARG A 74 -12.13 1.70 -9.01
CA ARG A 74 -12.00 0.26 -9.23
C ARG A 74 -10.63 -0.25 -8.79
N ARG A 75 -9.54 0.36 -9.27
CA ARG A 75 -8.17 -0.03 -8.91
C ARG A 75 -7.89 0.04 -7.41
N LEU A 76 -8.35 1.09 -6.73
CA LEU A 76 -8.20 1.22 -5.27
C LEU A 76 -8.95 0.11 -4.54
N LYS A 77 -10.17 -0.22 -4.98
CA LYS A 77 -10.96 -1.29 -4.37
C LYS A 77 -10.38 -2.68 -4.67
N ASP A 78 -9.88 -2.89 -5.88
CA ASP A 78 -9.21 -4.13 -6.27
C ASP A 78 -7.95 -4.37 -5.42
N ALA A 79 -7.13 -3.34 -5.19
CA ALA A 79 -5.98 -3.41 -4.31
C ALA A 79 -6.38 -3.83 -2.88
N GLN A 80 -7.43 -3.21 -2.32
CA GLN A 80 -7.94 -3.57 -0.98
C GLN A 80 -8.55 -4.97 -0.90
N ASN A 81 -9.19 -5.44 -1.97
CA ASN A 81 -9.82 -6.76 -1.98
C ASN A 81 -8.79 -7.89 -2.19
N THR A 82 -7.67 -7.57 -2.85
CA THR A 82 -6.65 -8.56 -3.24
C THR A 82 -5.54 -8.65 -2.20
N ALA A 83 -5.00 -7.52 -1.75
CA ALA A 83 -3.91 -7.48 -0.78
C ALA A 83 -4.44 -7.64 0.66
N ALA A 84 -3.70 -8.38 1.49
CA ALA A 84 -3.93 -8.39 2.93
C ALA A 84 -3.22 -7.17 3.54
N MET A 85 -3.75 -5.98 3.27
CA MET A 85 -3.03 -4.74 3.56
C MET A 85 -3.04 -4.40 5.06
N LEU A 86 -1.84 -4.27 5.64
CA LEU A 86 -1.63 -3.71 6.98
C LEU A 86 -0.76 -2.46 6.90
N THR A 87 -0.80 -1.65 7.97
CA THR A 87 0.05 -0.47 8.10
C THR A 87 0.76 -0.47 9.45
N THR A 88 2.07 -0.23 9.44
CA THR A 88 2.85 0.05 10.66
C THR A 88 3.35 1.49 10.64
N PHE A 89 3.62 2.05 11.82
CA PHE A 89 3.95 3.46 12.00
C PHE A 89 5.18 3.65 12.88
N ASN A 90 5.99 4.64 12.52
CA ASN A 90 7.06 5.17 13.36
C ASN A 90 7.00 6.69 13.35
N GLU A 91 7.54 7.32 14.39
CA GLU A 91 7.93 8.73 14.34
C GLU A 91 9.42 8.85 14.04
N VAL A 92 9.81 9.91 13.36
CA VAL A 92 11.19 10.21 12.97
C VAL A 92 11.54 11.64 13.37
N ASP A 93 12.71 11.82 13.99
CA ASP A 93 13.29 13.13 14.29
C ASP A 93 14.00 13.68 13.03
N MET A 94 13.46 14.76 12.48
CA MET A 94 13.97 15.38 11.25
C MET A 94 15.12 16.37 11.50
N THR A 95 15.60 16.53 12.74
CA THR A 95 16.61 17.52 13.12
C THR A 95 17.82 17.49 12.18
N ASN A 96 18.41 16.31 11.98
CA ASN A 96 19.68 16.18 11.27
C ASN A 96 19.51 16.40 9.75
N VAL A 97 18.48 15.84 9.14
CA VAL A 97 18.14 16.13 7.73
C VAL A 97 17.87 17.62 7.52
N MET A 98 17.11 18.26 8.43
CA MET A 98 16.85 19.69 8.35
C MET A 98 18.13 20.52 8.51
N ALA A 99 19.04 20.12 9.40
CA ALA A 99 20.33 20.79 9.60
C ALA A 99 21.21 20.69 8.34
N VAL A 100 21.35 19.50 7.75
CA VAL A 100 22.07 19.28 6.49
C VAL A 100 21.47 20.14 5.38
N ARG A 101 20.14 20.08 5.21
CA ARG A 101 19.45 20.87 4.20
C ARG A 101 19.68 22.36 4.39
N ASN A 102 19.52 22.89 5.60
CA ASN A 102 19.69 24.32 5.86
C ASN A 102 21.11 24.79 5.63
N LYS A 103 22.11 23.96 5.96
CA LYS A 103 23.53 24.26 5.76
C LYS A 103 23.93 24.27 4.28
N TYR A 104 23.37 23.38 3.46
CA TYR A 104 23.87 23.14 2.10
C TYR A 104 22.91 23.53 0.96
N LYS A 105 21.64 23.85 1.21
CA LYS A 105 20.63 24.11 0.17
C LYS A 105 21.08 25.11 -0.90
N ASP A 106 21.71 26.22 -0.52
CA ASP A 106 22.07 27.29 -1.45
C ASP A 106 23.29 26.91 -2.29
N ILE A 107 24.29 26.25 -1.67
CA ILE A 107 25.46 25.70 -2.37
C ILE A 107 25.03 24.60 -3.33
N PHE A 108 24.12 23.72 -2.89
CA PHE A 108 23.59 22.63 -3.68
C PHE A 108 22.81 23.14 -4.89
N GLU A 109 21.92 24.12 -4.70
CA GLU A 109 21.16 24.73 -5.79
C GLU A 109 22.08 25.44 -6.78
N LYS A 110 23.09 26.18 -6.31
CA LYS A 110 24.07 26.83 -7.18
C LYS A 110 24.90 25.81 -8.00
N LYS A 111 25.32 24.71 -7.38
CA LYS A 111 26.17 23.70 -8.03
C LYS A 111 25.39 22.82 -9.01
N HIS A 112 24.17 22.43 -8.63
CA HIS A 112 23.41 21.42 -9.35
C HIS A 112 22.23 21.98 -10.15
N GLY A 113 21.80 23.22 -9.92
CA GLY A 113 20.62 23.81 -10.56
C GLY A 113 19.31 23.15 -10.10
N ALA A 114 19.28 22.57 -8.90
CA ALA A 114 18.11 21.92 -8.32
C ALA A 114 18.05 22.20 -6.82
N LYS A 115 16.86 22.40 -6.28
CA LYS A 115 16.67 22.64 -4.85
C LYS A 115 16.92 21.36 -4.06
N LEU A 116 17.62 21.49 -2.93
CA LEU A 116 17.74 20.38 -1.98
C LEU A 116 16.43 20.23 -1.21
N GLY A 117 15.59 19.31 -1.67
CA GLY A 117 14.36 18.90 -1.02
C GLY A 117 14.59 17.87 0.09
N PHE A 118 13.49 17.37 0.65
CA PHE A 118 13.53 16.23 1.57
C PHE A 118 13.43 14.89 0.81
N MET A 119 12.79 14.89 -0.35
CA MET A 119 12.46 13.66 -1.07
C MET A 119 13.70 12.83 -1.43
N SER A 120 14.82 13.47 -1.78
CA SER A 120 16.07 12.75 -2.06
C SER A 120 16.61 11.97 -0.85
N PHE A 121 16.49 12.50 0.36
CA PHE A 121 16.84 11.77 1.59
C PHE A 121 15.91 10.58 1.81
N PHE A 122 14.60 10.76 1.63
CA PHE A 122 13.62 9.68 1.79
C PHE A 122 13.79 8.58 0.74
N VAL A 123 14.01 8.93 -0.53
CA VAL A 123 14.29 7.96 -1.58
C VAL A 123 15.56 7.18 -1.23
N LYS A 124 16.66 7.84 -0.84
CA LYS A 124 17.89 7.14 -0.44
C LYS A 124 17.71 6.25 0.79
N ALA A 125 17.00 6.71 1.81
CA ALA A 125 16.68 5.89 2.99
C ALA A 125 15.83 4.67 2.63
N CYS A 126 14.83 4.83 1.75
CA CYS A 126 14.03 3.70 1.25
C CYS A 126 14.90 2.72 0.47
N LEU A 127 15.82 3.18 -0.38
CA LEU A 127 16.69 2.29 -1.15
C LEU A 127 17.57 1.41 -0.26
N VAL A 128 18.11 1.96 0.82
CA VAL A 128 18.84 1.18 1.83
C VAL A 128 17.91 0.13 2.45
N ALA A 129 16.73 0.54 2.92
CA ALA A 129 15.77 -0.36 3.55
C ALA A 129 15.20 -1.43 2.61
N LEU A 130 14.99 -1.13 1.32
CA LEU A 130 14.49 -2.06 0.30
C LEU A 130 15.54 -3.15 0.00
N LYS A 131 16.84 -2.82 0.06
CA LYS A 131 17.94 -3.79 -0.09
C LYS A 131 18.01 -4.74 1.11
N ASP A 132 17.80 -4.22 2.32
CA ASP A 132 17.78 -5.01 3.55
C ASP A 132 16.54 -5.92 3.65
N VAL A 133 15.41 -5.47 3.10
CA VAL A 133 14.13 -6.18 3.14
C VAL A 133 13.53 -6.33 1.74
N PRO A 134 14.06 -7.24 0.89
CA PRO A 134 13.65 -7.37 -0.51
C PRO A 134 12.17 -7.70 -0.72
N ALA A 135 11.51 -8.32 0.26
CA ALA A 135 10.07 -8.63 0.22
C ALA A 135 9.20 -7.37 0.08
N VAL A 136 9.66 -6.22 0.58
CA VAL A 136 8.97 -4.93 0.41
C VAL A 136 9.06 -4.42 -1.03
N ASN A 137 10.11 -4.81 -1.77
CA ASN A 137 10.33 -4.51 -3.19
C ASN A 137 9.95 -5.68 -4.11
N ALA A 138 8.86 -6.39 -3.79
CA ALA A 138 8.40 -7.54 -4.55
C ALA A 138 6.91 -7.41 -4.93
N GLU A 139 6.39 -8.37 -5.69
CA GLU A 139 4.96 -8.51 -5.99
C GLU A 139 4.55 -9.98 -5.99
N ILE A 140 3.26 -10.23 -5.80
CA ILE A 140 2.66 -11.56 -5.94
C ILE A 140 2.08 -11.67 -7.36
N ASP A 141 2.50 -12.68 -8.10
CA ASP A 141 1.96 -13.03 -9.42
C ASP A 141 1.43 -14.46 -9.41
N GLY A 142 0.10 -14.60 -9.35
CA GLY A 142 -0.55 -15.90 -9.20
C GLY A 142 -0.13 -16.60 -7.91
N THR A 143 0.65 -17.67 -8.03
CA THR A 143 1.20 -18.47 -6.92
C THR A 143 2.65 -18.12 -6.59
N ASP A 144 3.29 -17.28 -7.40
CA ASP A 144 4.70 -16.98 -7.32
C ASP A 144 4.93 -15.59 -6.73
N ILE A 145 6.14 -15.40 -6.19
CA ILE A 145 6.63 -14.10 -5.72
C ILE A 145 7.72 -13.62 -6.69
N ILE A 146 7.56 -12.41 -7.20
CA ILE A 146 8.54 -11.76 -8.07
C ILE A 146 9.27 -10.67 -7.27
N TYR A 147 10.50 -10.99 -6.85
CA TYR A 147 11.42 -10.01 -6.26
C TYR A 147 11.98 -9.08 -7.35
N LYS A 148 12.00 -7.77 -7.08
CA LYS A 148 12.53 -6.78 -8.02
C LYS A 148 13.96 -6.40 -7.61
N ASN A 149 14.91 -6.70 -8.48
CA ASN A 149 16.34 -6.39 -8.30
C ASN A 149 16.74 -5.04 -8.92
N PHE A 150 15.79 -4.12 -9.00
CA PHE A 150 15.92 -2.74 -9.47
C PHE A 150 14.96 -1.86 -8.66
N TYR A 151 15.22 -0.56 -8.60
CA TYR A 151 14.51 0.33 -7.68
C TYR A 151 13.88 1.52 -8.39
N ASP A 152 12.73 1.25 -9.00
CA ASP A 152 11.90 2.24 -9.66
C ASP A 152 10.85 2.78 -8.68
N ILE A 153 11.03 4.02 -8.22
CA ILE A 153 10.24 4.58 -7.13
C ILE A 153 9.10 5.43 -7.66
N GLY A 154 7.85 4.98 -7.45
CA GLY A 154 6.67 5.78 -7.65
C GLY A 154 6.63 6.95 -6.66
N VAL A 155 6.37 8.16 -7.14
CA VAL A 155 6.25 9.36 -6.29
C VAL A 155 4.88 9.97 -6.51
N ALA A 156 4.04 9.97 -5.46
CA ALA A 156 2.69 10.50 -5.58
C ALA A 156 2.71 12.04 -5.71
N VAL A 157 2.08 12.54 -6.78
CA VAL A 157 1.97 13.97 -7.09
C VAL A 157 0.50 14.35 -7.19
N GLY A 158 0.08 15.33 -6.38
CA GLY A 158 -1.25 15.92 -6.48
C GLY A 158 -1.34 16.93 -7.62
N THR A 159 -2.40 16.83 -8.41
CA THR A 159 -2.74 17.74 -9.51
C THR A 159 -4.19 18.20 -9.35
N GLU A 160 -4.62 19.21 -10.10
CA GLU A 160 -6.02 19.65 -10.13
C GLU A 160 -6.99 18.53 -10.57
N LYS A 161 -6.51 17.59 -11.39
CA LYS A 161 -7.30 16.44 -11.88
C LYS A 161 -7.30 15.27 -10.91
N GLY A 162 -6.55 15.37 -9.80
CA GLY A 162 -6.41 14.33 -8.78
C GLY A 162 -4.96 13.88 -8.58
N LEU A 163 -4.80 12.73 -7.95
CA LEU A 163 -3.49 12.14 -7.65
C LEU A 163 -3.00 11.27 -8.79
N VAL A 164 -1.74 11.45 -9.18
CA VAL A 164 -1.02 10.57 -10.12
C VAL A 164 0.27 10.11 -9.47
N VAL A 165 0.81 8.97 -9.91
CA VAL A 165 2.02 8.37 -9.34
C VAL A 165 3.01 8.10 -10.48
N PRO A 166 3.74 9.12 -10.95
CA PRO A 166 4.85 8.91 -11.87
C PRO A 166 6.00 8.16 -11.21
N VAL A 167 6.85 7.54 -12.01
CA VAL A 167 7.93 6.64 -11.58
C VAL A 167 9.29 7.26 -11.85
N LEU A 168 10.07 7.43 -10.78
CA LEU A 168 11.49 7.77 -10.86
C LEU A 168 12.29 6.48 -11.12
N ARG A 169 12.86 6.38 -12.32
CA ARG A 169 13.59 5.18 -12.78
C ARG A 169 15.00 5.10 -12.20
N HIS A 170 15.46 3.88 -11.94
CA HIS A 170 16.82 3.54 -11.53
C HIS A 170 17.30 4.45 -10.38
N ALA A 171 16.47 4.62 -9.35
CA ALA A 171 16.75 5.57 -8.28
C ALA A 171 18.03 5.22 -7.49
N GLU A 172 18.45 3.96 -7.53
CA GLU A 172 19.73 3.46 -7.02
C GLU A 172 20.94 4.20 -7.61
N ASP A 173 20.90 4.50 -8.91
CA ASP A 173 22.02 5.11 -9.66
C ASP A 173 22.06 6.63 -9.51
N LEU A 174 20.97 7.24 -9.05
CA LEU A 174 20.85 8.69 -8.96
C LEU A 174 21.46 9.23 -7.66
N GLY A 175 22.31 10.25 -7.75
CA GLY A 175 22.65 11.07 -6.57
C GLY A 175 21.46 11.93 -6.11
N LEU A 176 21.58 12.61 -4.96
CA LEU A 176 20.51 13.48 -4.43
C LEU A 176 20.02 14.50 -5.47
N ALA A 177 20.94 15.11 -6.23
CA ALA A 177 20.57 16.08 -7.27
C ALA A 177 19.79 15.44 -8.43
N GLY A 178 20.12 14.20 -8.81
CA GLY A 178 19.40 13.47 -9.85
C GLY A 178 17.98 13.15 -9.39
N ILE A 179 17.82 12.72 -8.13
CA ILE A 179 16.52 12.45 -7.53
C ILE A 179 15.66 13.72 -7.47
N GLU A 180 16.19 14.83 -6.94
CA GLU A 180 15.43 16.09 -6.83
C GLU A 180 15.02 16.62 -8.21
N LYS A 181 15.90 16.56 -9.21
CA LYS A 181 15.57 16.96 -10.59
C LYS A 181 14.50 16.05 -11.19
N GLY A 182 14.67 14.74 -11.10
CA GLY A 182 13.72 13.77 -11.64
C GLY A 182 12.33 13.96 -11.04
N ILE A 183 12.23 14.13 -9.73
CA ILE A 183 10.95 14.39 -9.05
C ILE A 183 10.36 15.75 -9.48
N ALA A 184 11.18 16.79 -9.59
CA ALA A 184 10.71 18.10 -10.06
C ALA A 184 10.16 18.05 -11.49
N ASP A 185 10.83 17.33 -12.39
CA ASP A 185 10.44 17.15 -13.78
C ASP A 185 9.16 16.32 -13.91
N LEU A 186 9.06 15.20 -13.20
CA LEU A 186 7.84 14.39 -13.12
C LEU A 186 6.68 15.21 -12.53
N GLY A 187 6.93 16.00 -11.49
CA GLY A 187 5.95 16.89 -10.90
C GLY A 187 5.48 17.99 -11.86
N LYS A 188 6.38 18.52 -12.68
CA LYS A 188 6.04 19.48 -13.74
C LYS A 188 5.18 18.82 -14.81
N LYS A 189 5.62 17.69 -15.37
CA LYS A 189 4.83 16.91 -16.34
C LYS A 189 3.44 16.56 -15.81
N ALA A 190 3.32 16.20 -14.53
CA ALA A 190 2.05 15.88 -13.90
C ALA A 190 1.09 17.08 -13.90
N ARG A 191 1.57 18.25 -13.47
CA ARG A 191 0.79 19.49 -13.45
C ARG A 191 0.39 19.95 -14.86
N ASP A 192 1.31 19.82 -15.80
CA ASP A 192 1.11 20.21 -17.21
C ASP A 192 0.24 19.18 -17.98
N GLY A 193 -0.09 18.03 -17.36
CA GLY A 193 -0.84 16.95 -18.00
C GLY A 193 -0.08 16.22 -19.11
N ALA A 194 1.25 16.27 -19.07
CA ALA A 194 2.17 15.74 -20.07
C ALA A 194 2.82 14.39 -19.68
N LEU A 195 2.31 13.73 -18.64
CA LEU A 195 2.76 12.38 -18.26
C LEU A 195 2.34 11.38 -19.34
N SER A 196 3.31 10.61 -19.80
CA SER A 196 3.07 9.43 -20.64
C SER A 196 2.62 8.24 -19.80
N ILE A 197 2.13 7.18 -20.47
CA ILE A 197 1.80 5.92 -19.80
C ILE A 197 3.08 5.29 -19.19
N ASP A 198 4.21 5.39 -19.89
CA ASP A 198 5.50 4.84 -19.46
C ASP A 198 6.03 5.56 -18.22
N ASP A 199 5.72 6.86 -18.07
CA ASP A 199 6.04 7.61 -16.85
C ASP A 199 5.25 7.09 -15.63
N MET A 200 4.14 6.34 -15.81
CA MET A 200 3.23 5.91 -14.74
C MET A 200 3.26 4.40 -14.43
N GLN A 201 4.05 3.61 -15.16
CA GLN A 201 4.06 2.14 -15.04
C GLN A 201 5.38 1.61 -14.48
N GLY A 202 5.39 0.36 -13.99
CA GLY A 202 6.63 -0.36 -13.66
C GLY A 202 7.38 0.14 -12.42
N GLY A 203 6.78 0.98 -11.59
CA GLY A 203 7.33 1.27 -10.26
C GLY A 203 7.25 0.04 -9.37
N THR A 204 8.25 -0.17 -8.52
CA THR A 204 8.37 -1.33 -7.61
C THR A 204 7.99 -0.99 -6.17
N PHE A 205 8.14 0.28 -5.79
CA PHE A 205 7.75 0.82 -4.49
C PHE A 205 7.19 2.24 -4.66
N THR A 206 6.33 2.71 -3.76
CA THR A 206 5.78 4.06 -3.83
C THR A 206 6.08 4.88 -2.58
N ILE A 207 6.37 6.17 -2.76
CA ILE A 207 6.40 7.17 -1.69
C ILE A 207 5.27 8.17 -1.93
N SER A 208 4.45 8.39 -0.92
CA SER A 208 3.36 9.35 -0.92
C SER A 208 3.52 10.36 0.20
N ASN A 209 3.54 11.65 -0.12
CA ASN A 209 3.72 12.71 0.87
C ASN A 209 2.42 13.48 1.10
N GLY A 210 1.65 13.06 2.10
CA GLY A 210 0.45 13.78 2.55
C GLY A 210 0.78 14.99 3.43
N GLY A 211 2.02 15.08 3.92
CA GLY A 211 2.48 16.16 4.79
C GLY A 211 2.42 17.55 4.15
N VAL A 212 2.56 17.62 2.82
CA VAL A 212 2.40 18.88 2.06
C VAL A 212 0.99 19.47 2.18
N TYR A 213 -0.02 18.65 2.51
CA TYR A 213 -1.40 19.05 2.75
C TYR A 213 -1.73 19.14 4.25
N GLY A 214 -0.72 19.02 5.12
CA GLY A 214 -0.90 19.06 6.57
C GLY A 214 -1.40 17.76 7.20
N SER A 215 -1.41 16.64 6.47
CA SER A 215 -1.78 15.33 7.04
C SER A 215 -0.81 14.94 8.16
N LEU A 216 -1.36 14.62 9.33
CA LEU A 216 -0.57 14.19 10.49
C LEU A 216 -0.22 12.70 10.42
N MET A 217 -1.17 11.87 10.03
CA MET A 217 -1.04 10.42 9.96
C MET A 217 -2.15 9.84 9.07
N SER A 218 -1.83 8.86 8.24
CA SER A 218 -2.77 8.20 7.34
C SER A 218 -2.22 6.83 6.90
N THR A 219 -3.11 5.96 6.43
CA THR A 219 -2.78 4.64 5.88
C THR A 219 -2.83 4.68 4.35
N PRO A 220 -1.69 4.82 3.66
CA PRO A 220 -1.69 4.82 2.20
C PRO A 220 -2.19 3.48 1.65
N ILE A 221 -2.94 3.50 0.55
CA ILE A 221 -3.37 2.30 -0.18
C ILE A 221 -2.27 1.92 -1.17
N LEU A 222 -1.93 0.63 -1.24
CA LEU A 222 -0.94 0.10 -2.16
C LEU A 222 -1.26 0.44 -3.62
N ASN A 223 -0.22 0.78 -4.39
CA ASN A 223 -0.33 0.91 -5.84
C ASN A 223 -0.06 -0.46 -6.47
N ALA A 224 -1.11 -1.28 -6.59
CA ALA A 224 -0.98 -2.63 -7.13
C ALA A 224 -0.26 -2.65 -8.49
N PRO A 225 0.65 -3.62 -8.74
CA PRO A 225 0.90 -4.84 -7.95
C PRO A 225 1.95 -4.71 -6.82
N GLN A 226 2.41 -3.50 -6.49
CA GLN A 226 3.48 -3.29 -5.49
C GLN A 226 3.11 -3.82 -4.10
N SER A 227 4.09 -4.37 -3.39
CA SER A 227 3.91 -4.89 -2.02
C SER A 227 4.13 -3.86 -0.91
N GLY A 228 4.61 -2.65 -1.23
CA GLY A 228 4.92 -1.61 -0.23
C GLY A 228 4.68 -0.19 -0.70
N ILE A 229 4.24 0.67 0.23
CA ILE A 229 4.13 2.12 0.05
C ILE A 229 4.47 2.86 1.36
N LEU A 230 5.37 3.83 1.27
CA LEU A 230 5.71 4.73 2.37
C LEU A 230 4.84 6.00 2.32
N GLY A 231 4.13 6.27 3.40
CA GLY A 231 3.42 7.51 3.68
C GLY A 231 4.26 8.46 4.53
N MET A 232 4.59 9.63 3.97
CA MET A 232 5.21 10.76 4.66
C MET A 232 4.14 11.77 5.10
N HIS A 233 4.30 12.31 6.30
CA HIS A 233 3.34 13.22 6.92
C HIS A 233 3.98 14.57 7.27
N LYS A 234 3.19 15.46 7.87
CA LYS A 234 3.64 16.80 8.24
C LYS A 234 4.79 16.74 9.24
N ILE A 235 5.83 17.54 9.01
CA ILE A 235 6.85 17.86 10.00
C ILE A 235 6.28 18.92 10.95
N GLN A 236 6.33 18.68 12.24
CA GLN A 236 5.91 19.66 13.25
C GLN A 236 6.75 19.57 14.51
N ASP A 237 6.92 20.72 15.16
CA ASP A 237 7.64 20.81 16.42
C ASP A 237 6.88 20.08 17.54
N ARG A 238 7.59 19.23 18.27
CA ARG A 238 7.06 18.48 19.42
C ARG A 238 8.04 18.49 20.60
N PRO A 239 7.55 18.50 21.85
CA PRO A 239 8.40 18.27 23.02
C PRO A 239 8.81 16.80 23.08
N MET A 240 10.12 16.54 23.04
CA MET A 240 10.72 15.20 23.09
C MET A 240 11.72 15.12 24.23
N VAL A 241 11.81 13.96 24.89
CA VAL A 241 12.84 13.72 25.92
C VAL A 241 14.11 13.20 25.25
N VAL A 242 15.19 13.98 25.30
CA VAL A 242 16.51 13.61 24.77
C VAL A 242 17.56 13.82 25.85
N GLY A 243 18.31 12.77 26.19
CA GLY A 243 19.33 12.85 27.25
C GLY A 243 18.77 13.28 28.62
N GLY A 244 17.52 12.93 28.91
CA GLY A 244 16.83 13.31 30.16
C GLY A 244 16.26 14.74 30.19
N GLN A 245 16.35 15.50 29.09
CA GLN A 245 15.80 16.86 28.99
C GLN A 245 14.65 16.92 27.99
N ILE A 246 13.65 17.75 28.26
CA ILE A 246 12.59 18.06 27.29
C ILE A 246 13.13 19.12 26.33
N VAL A 247 13.24 18.76 25.05
CA VAL A 247 13.69 19.64 23.97
C VAL A 247 12.67 19.64 22.83
N VAL A 248 12.59 20.75 22.10
CA VAL A 248 11.75 20.83 20.90
C VAL A 248 12.45 20.13 19.74
N ARG A 249 11.76 19.19 19.09
CA ARG A 249 12.25 18.49 17.89
C ARG A 249 11.25 18.58 16.73
N PRO A 250 11.71 18.75 15.48
CA PRO A 250 10.86 18.65 14.31
C PRO A 250 10.56 17.18 14.03
N MET A 251 9.38 16.72 14.42
CA MET A 251 8.99 15.32 14.30
C MET A 251 8.08 15.09 13.09
N MET A 252 8.20 13.94 12.44
CA MET A 252 7.31 13.45 11.39
C MET A 252 6.80 12.04 11.73
N TYR A 253 5.55 11.74 11.39
CA TYR A 253 5.06 10.35 11.34
C TYR A 253 5.33 9.72 9.98
N LEU A 254 5.83 8.50 9.98
CA LEU A 254 5.96 7.64 8.80
C LEU A 254 5.00 6.48 8.93
N ALA A 255 4.39 6.09 7.81
CA ALA A 255 3.50 4.95 7.72
C ALA A 255 3.97 4.03 6.60
N LEU A 256 4.27 2.76 6.87
CA LEU A 256 4.48 1.77 5.83
C LEU A 256 3.20 0.94 5.72
N SER A 257 2.50 1.05 4.58
CA SER A 257 1.50 0.05 4.23
C SER A 257 2.13 -1.02 3.36
N TYR A 258 1.78 -2.28 3.61
CA TYR A 258 2.36 -3.43 2.95
C TYR A 258 1.35 -4.56 2.77
N ASP A 259 1.61 -5.45 1.81
CA ASP A 259 0.81 -6.66 1.61
C ASP A 259 1.31 -7.78 2.54
N HIS A 260 0.52 -8.09 3.56
CA HIS A 260 0.87 -9.09 4.59
C HIS A 260 0.85 -10.54 4.06
N ARG A 261 0.52 -10.75 2.79
CA ARG A 261 0.69 -12.06 2.13
C ARG A 261 2.16 -12.36 1.81
N ILE A 262 3.01 -11.34 1.74
CA ILE A 262 4.42 -11.43 1.35
C ILE A 262 5.38 -10.76 2.34
N VAL A 263 4.95 -9.67 3.01
CA VAL A 263 5.77 -8.99 4.02
C VAL A 263 5.21 -9.28 5.41
N ASP A 264 6.02 -9.90 6.26
CA ASP A 264 5.65 -10.14 7.65
C ASP A 264 5.82 -8.89 8.54
N GLY A 265 5.14 -8.87 9.68
CA GLY A 265 5.23 -7.75 10.63
C GLY A 265 6.67 -7.41 11.08
N LYS A 266 7.54 -8.42 11.23
CA LYS A 266 8.97 -8.20 11.54
C LYS A 266 9.68 -7.45 10.40
N GLU A 267 9.46 -7.86 9.17
CA GLU A 267 10.07 -7.26 7.98
C GLU A 267 9.58 -5.83 7.78
N ALA A 268 8.28 -5.58 7.93
CA ALA A 268 7.69 -4.25 7.85
C ALA A 268 8.26 -3.29 8.91
N VAL A 269 8.40 -3.75 10.17
CA VAL A 269 9.02 -2.94 11.23
C VAL A 269 10.51 -2.73 10.96
N THR A 270 11.23 -3.76 10.52
CA THR A 270 12.66 -3.66 10.19
C THR A 270 12.89 -2.63 9.09
N PHE A 271 12.09 -2.67 8.02
CA PHE A 271 12.12 -1.69 6.95
C PHE A 271 11.90 -0.27 7.47
N LEU A 272 10.82 -0.05 8.23
CA LEU A 272 10.44 1.30 8.65
C LEU A 272 11.42 1.88 9.68
N VAL A 273 11.96 1.04 10.57
CA VAL A 273 13.05 1.41 11.48
C VAL A 273 14.31 1.76 10.71
N ARG A 274 14.69 0.99 9.68
CA ARG A 274 15.86 1.33 8.85
C ARG A 274 15.70 2.69 8.17
N VAL A 275 14.52 2.96 7.59
CA VAL A 275 14.23 4.28 7.02
C VAL A 275 14.35 5.39 8.07
N LYS A 276 13.80 5.18 9.27
CA LYS A 276 13.92 6.12 10.40
C LYS A 276 15.39 6.37 10.76
N GLU A 277 16.18 5.33 10.94
CA GLU A 277 17.60 5.46 11.32
C GLU A 277 18.42 6.22 10.28
N CYS A 278 18.21 5.95 8.99
CA CYS A 278 18.88 6.69 7.91
C CYS A 278 18.48 8.17 7.87
N LEU A 279 17.26 8.52 8.28
CA LEU A 279 16.80 9.90 8.32
C LEU A 279 17.25 10.62 9.60
N GLU A 280 17.29 9.92 10.73
CA GLU A 280 17.80 10.46 11.99
C GLU A 280 19.31 10.64 11.95
N ASP A 281 20.02 9.82 11.19
CA ASP A 281 21.47 9.94 10.96
C ASP A 281 21.81 9.76 9.46
N PRO A 282 21.74 10.85 8.67
CA PRO A 282 21.99 10.80 7.22
C PRO A 282 23.37 10.34 6.80
N GLU A 283 24.38 10.41 7.69
CA GLU A 283 25.74 9.96 7.38
C GLU A 283 25.80 8.44 7.19
N ARG A 284 24.89 7.69 7.80
CA ARG A 284 24.74 6.24 7.64
C ARG A 284 24.51 5.82 6.19
N MET A 285 23.77 6.64 5.42
CA MET A 285 23.56 6.39 4.00
C MET A 285 24.83 6.55 3.16
N LEU A 286 25.83 7.30 3.64
CA LEU A 286 27.14 7.43 2.98
C LEU A 286 28.08 6.27 3.32
N LEU A 287 27.90 5.71 4.52
CA LEU A 287 28.74 4.63 5.06
C LEU A 287 28.18 3.23 4.76
N ASP A 288 26.94 3.14 4.27
CA ASP A 288 26.23 1.88 4.00
C ASP A 288 26.00 1.03 5.28
N ILE A 289 25.52 1.67 6.36
CA ILE A 289 25.34 1.05 7.71
C ILE A 289 24.01 1.35 8.41
#